data_AF-A0A358ADV1-F1
#
_entry.id   AF-A0A358ADV1-F1
#
_cell.length_a   1.000
_cell.length_b   1.000
_cell.length_c   1.000
_cell.angle_alpha   90.00
_cell.angle_beta   90.00
_cell.angle_gamma   90.00
#
_symmetry.space_group_name_H-M   'P 1'
#
loop_
_entity.id
_entity.type
_entity.pdbx_description
1 polymer ?
#
loop_
_entity_poly.entity_id
_entity_poly.type
_entity_poly.pdbx_seq_one_letter_code
_entity_poly.pdbx_strand_id
1 'polypeptide(L)'
;MIDQQPNAMNKEIIRVSISEAARLFGVNPQTIRRAIKSQEVTYVVVANRYKINFESLVKWSQDKTTVKNKSDKFGIGQYVDKWKIHNTLFSPSSKSLKNKETSKTEQSPE
;
A
#
# COMPACT_ATOMS: atom_id res chain seq x y z
N MET A 1 21.31 -23.81 27.13
CA MET A 1 20.00 -23.23 26.74
C MET A 1 20.32 -22.00 25.91
N ILE A 2 20.12 -22.08 24.60
CA ILE A 2 20.39 -20.98 23.66
C ILE A 2 19.03 -20.58 23.11
N ASP A 3 18.57 -19.40 23.50
CA ASP A 3 17.32 -18.83 23.02
C ASP A 3 17.43 -18.56 21.51
N GLN A 4 16.68 -19.33 20.72
CA GLN A 4 16.44 -18.99 19.33
C GLN A 4 15.46 -17.82 19.28
N GLN A 5 15.96 -16.63 18.96
CA GLN A 5 15.15 -15.48 18.57
C GLN A 5 14.23 -15.90 17.41
N PRO A 6 12.91 -15.64 17.47
CA PRO A 6 12.00 -16.04 16.42
C PRO A 6 12.38 -15.29 15.14
N ASN A 7 12.64 -16.07 14.10
CA ASN A 7 12.94 -15.62 12.75
C ASN A 7 11.96 -14.50 12.37
N ALA A 8 12.42 -13.25 12.35
CA ALA A 8 11.62 -12.12 11.90
C ALA A 8 11.23 -12.43 10.45
N MET A 9 9.96 -12.82 10.26
CA MET A 9 9.43 -13.33 9.00
C MET A 9 10.01 -12.53 7.83
N ASN A 10 10.84 -13.19 7.00
CA ASN A 10 11.49 -12.61 5.83
C ASN A 10 10.41 -12.11 4.87
N LYS A 11 9.90 -10.89 5.09
CA LYS A 11 9.06 -10.20 4.14
C LYS A 11 9.95 -9.90 2.95
N GLU A 12 9.81 -10.68 1.88
CA GLU A 12 10.56 -10.46 0.65
C GLU A 12 10.34 -9.02 0.17
N ILE A 13 11.37 -8.17 0.33
CA ILE A 13 11.28 -6.76 -0.02
C ILE A 13 11.49 -6.64 -1.53
N ILE A 14 10.38 -6.52 -2.24
CA ILE A 14 10.40 -6.27 -3.69
C ILE A 14 10.86 -4.82 -3.93
N ARG A 15 11.95 -4.68 -4.69
CA ARG A 15 12.52 -3.39 -5.08
C ARG A 15 12.51 -3.22 -6.58
N VAL A 16 12.08 -2.06 -7.04
CA VAL A 16 11.94 -1.74 -8.47
C VAL A 16 12.76 -0.52 -8.86
N SER A 17 13.21 -0.45 -10.10
CA SER A 17 13.83 0.76 -10.66
C SER A 17 12.78 1.85 -10.95
N ILE A 18 13.23 3.09 -11.14
CA ILE A 18 12.34 4.22 -11.49
C ILE A 18 11.56 3.92 -12.78
N SER A 19 12.22 3.35 -13.79
CA SER A 19 11.61 3.07 -15.10
C SER A 19 10.65 1.88 -15.06
N GLU A 20 10.91 0.88 -14.22
CA GLU A 20 9.98 -0.21 -13.93
C GLU A 20 8.74 0.34 -13.22
N ALA A 21 8.92 1.11 -12.15
CA ALA A 21 7.82 1.73 -11.42
C ALA A 21 6.95 2.61 -12.33
N ALA A 22 7.56 3.42 -13.20
CA ALA A 22 6.82 4.24 -14.16
C ALA A 22 5.92 3.40 -15.08
N ARG A 23 6.44 2.29 -15.61
CA ARG A 23 5.69 1.37 -16.48
C ARG A 23 4.60 0.62 -15.71
N LEU A 24 4.90 0.12 -14.52
CA LEU A 24 3.94 -0.61 -13.70
C LEU A 24 2.74 0.25 -13.28
N PHE A 25 2.94 1.55 -13.08
CA PHE A 25 1.87 2.45 -12.61
C PHE A 25 1.34 3.37 -13.70
N GLY A 26 1.76 3.21 -14.96
CA GLY A 26 1.27 4.03 -16.07
C GLY A 26 1.54 5.53 -15.88
N VAL A 27 2.64 5.89 -15.22
CA VAL A 27 3.00 7.28 -14.90
C VAL A 27 4.30 7.69 -15.56
N ASN A 28 4.49 8.99 -15.75
CA ASN A 28 5.75 9.53 -16.26
C ASN A 28 6.87 9.27 -15.23
N PRO A 29 8.08 8.82 -15.64
CA PRO A 29 9.23 8.72 -14.75
C PRO A 29 9.53 9.98 -13.91
N GLN A 30 9.22 11.16 -14.45
CA GLN A 30 9.37 12.44 -13.73
C GLN A 30 8.45 12.52 -12.49
N THR A 31 7.26 11.91 -12.55
CA THR A 31 6.33 11.84 -11.42
C THR A 31 6.93 11.02 -10.29
N ILE A 32 7.59 9.89 -10.60
CA ILE A 32 8.29 9.07 -9.61
C ILE A 32 9.48 9.83 -9.02
N ARG A 33 10.28 10.52 -9.85
CA ARG A 33 11.39 11.36 -9.35
C ARG A 33 10.91 12.48 -8.43
N ARG A 34 9.76 13.08 -8.73
CA ARG A 34 9.14 14.08 -7.88
C ARG A 34 8.69 13.49 -6.55
N ALA A 35 8.10 12.31 -6.54
CA ALA A 35 7.72 11.60 -5.30
C ALA A 35 8.94 11.27 -4.44
N ILE A 36 10.06 10.89 -5.06
CA ILE A 36 11.35 10.71 -4.36
C ILE A 36 11.81 12.03 -3.73
N LYS A 37 11.76 13.13 -4.49
CA LYS A 37 12.16 14.46 -4.00
C LYS A 37 11.26 14.96 -2.86
N SER A 38 9.96 14.69 -2.90
CA SER A 38 9.02 15.04 -1.84
C SER A 38 8.97 14.02 -0.69
N GLN A 39 9.87 13.03 -0.70
CA GLN A 39 9.99 12.00 0.35
C GLN A 39 8.71 11.18 0.58
N GLU A 40 7.85 11.07 -0.43
CA GLU A 40 6.60 10.31 -0.35
C GLU A 40 6.81 8.80 -0.55
N VAL A 41 7.95 8.40 -1.13
CA VAL A 41 8.28 7.01 -1.41
C VAL A 41 9.63 6.62 -0.81
N THR A 42 9.68 5.43 -0.21
CA THR A 42 10.91 4.87 0.36
C THR A 42 11.80 4.28 -0.71
N TYR A 43 13.08 4.65 -0.72
CA TYR A 43 14.07 4.16 -1.68
C TYR A 43 15.41 3.86 -1.02
N VAL A 44 16.21 3.06 -1.72
CA VAL A 44 17.62 2.77 -1.41
C VAL A 44 18.43 3.03 -2.68
N VAL A 45 19.62 3.61 -2.55
CA VAL A 45 20.54 3.78 -3.68
C VAL A 45 21.52 2.61 -3.67
N VAL A 46 21.56 1.83 -4.74
CA VAL A 46 22.50 0.72 -4.93
C VAL A 46 23.28 0.96 -6.20
N ALA A 47 24.62 1.01 -6.11
CA ALA A 47 25.51 1.24 -7.26
C ALA A 47 25.06 2.43 -8.14
N ASN A 48 24.80 3.58 -7.51
CA ASN A 48 24.36 4.82 -8.17
C ASN A 48 22.98 4.72 -8.88
N ARG A 49 22.18 3.69 -8.57
CA ARG A 49 20.83 3.52 -9.10
C ARG A 49 19.80 3.48 -7.98
N TYR A 50 18.74 4.27 -8.14
CA TYR A 50 17.61 4.25 -7.22
C TYR A 50 16.81 2.96 -7.34
N LYS A 51 16.59 2.33 -6.20
CA LYS A 51 15.72 1.17 -6.01
C LYS A 51 14.62 1.54 -5.03
N ILE A 52 13.37 1.55 -5.50
CA ILE A 52 12.21 1.98 -4.74
C ILE A 52 11.54 0.75 -4.13
N ASN A 53 11.06 0.86 -2.90
CA ASN A 53 10.27 -0.19 -2.28
C ASN A 53 8.88 -0.25 -2.94
N PHE A 54 8.52 -1.41 -3.50
CA PHE A 54 7.25 -1.60 -4.19
C PHE A 54 6.05 -1.33 -3.27
N GLU A 55 6.10 -1.77 -2.01
CA GLU A 55 5.00 -1.54 -1.06
C GLU A 55 4.72 -0.05 -0.85
N SER A 56 5.79 0.73 -0.65
CA SER A 56 5.68 2.19 -0.48
C SER A 56 5.11 2.84 -1.75
N LEU A 57 5.48 2.33 -2.92
CA LEU A 57 5.03 2.87 -4.20
C LEU A 57 3.56 2.56 -4.48
N VAL A 58 3.06 1.37 -4.11
CA VAL A 58 1.62 1.05 -4.20
C VAL A 58 0.81 1.91 -3.23
N LYS A 59 1.29 2.11 -1.99
CA LYS A 59 0.62 3.00 -1.02
C LYS A 59 0.50 4.42 -1.60
N TRP A 60 1.62 4.96 -2.05
CA TRP A 60 1.68 6.27 -2.70
C TRP A 60 0.76 6.42 -3.91
N SER A 61 0.64 5.38 -4.75
CA SER A 61 -0.20 5.46 -5.95
C SER A 61 -1.68 5.58 -5.60
N GLN A 62 -2.10 5.04 -4.46
CA GLN A 62 -3.48 5.13 -3.98
C GLN A 62 -3.78 6.46 -3.28
N ASP A 63 -2.79 7.08 -2.63
CA ASP A 63 -2.97 8.33 -1.88
C ASP A 63 -3.35 9.52 -2.78
N LYS A 64 -2.83 9.55 -4.02
CA LYS A 64 -3.06 10.65 -4.97
C LYS A 64 -4.08 10.24 -6.02
N THR A 65 -5.26 10.87 -6.02
CA THR A 65 -6.34 10.60 -6.99
C THR A 65 -5.87 10.64 -8.45
N THR A 66 -5.00 11.58 -8.81
CA THR A 66 -4.48 11.70 -10.18
C THR A 66 -3.53 10.58 -10.56
N VAL A 67 -2.73 10.08 -9.62
CA VAL A 67 -1.83 8.95 -9.81
C VAL A 67 -2.64 7.66 -9.85
N LYS A 68 -3.58 7.48 -8.92
CA LYS A 68 -4.52 6.36 -8.87
C LYS A 68 -5.27 6.20 -10.18
N ASN A 69 -5.87 7.27 -10.70
CA ASN A 69 -6.59 7.22 -11.97
C ASN A 69 -5.69 6.84 -13.15
N LYS A 70 -4.40 7.18 -13.11
CA LYS A 70 -3.43 6.76 -14.13
C LYS A 70 -3.00 5.31 -13.97
N SER A 71 -2.75 4.87 -12.75
CA SER A 71 -2.39 3.48 -12.46
C SER A 71 -3.53 2.50 -12.77
N ASP A 72 -4.77 2.92 -12.53
CA ASP A 72 -5.96 2.11 -12.80
C ASP A 72 -6.28 2.02 -14.30
N LYS A 73 -5.91 3.04 -15.09
CA LYS A 73 -6.19 3.07 -16.55
C LYS A 73 -5.04 2.59 -17.43
N PHE A 74 -3.81 2.86 -17.05
CA PHE A 74 -2.61 2.67 -17.90
C PHE A 74 -1.52 1.82 -17.23
N GLY A 75 -1.74 1.41 -15.98
CA GLY A 75 -0.81 0.62 -15.20
C GLY A 75 -1.39 -0.74 -14.82
N ILE A 76 -0.76 -1.38 -13.85
CA ILE A 76 -1.14 -2.69 -13.32
C ILE A 76 -2.54 -2.66 -12.68
N GLY A 77 -3.04 -1.48 -12.30
CA GLY A 77 -4.38 -1.32 -11.76
C GLY A 77 -5.48 -1.73 -12.75
N GLN A 78 -5.20 -1.74 -14.05
CA GLN A 78 -6.13 -2.25 -15.06
C GLN A 78 -6.39 -3.76 -14.95
N TYR A 79 -5.48 -4.49 -14.29
CA TYR A 79 -5.56 -5.93 -14.07
C TYR A 79 -5.92 -6.29 -12.62
N VAL A 80 -6.18 -5.30 -11.77
CA VAL A 80 -6.43 -5.50 -10.34
C VAL A 80 -7.85 -5.03 -10.01
N ASP A 81 -8.75 -5.98 -9.76
CA ASP A 81 -10.13 -5.68 -9.35
C ASP A 81 -10.17 -4.95 -7.99
N LYS A 82 -9.39 -5.42 -7.02
CA LYS A 82 -9.36 -4.87 -5.66
C LYS A 82 -7.95 -4.90 -5.08
N TRP A 83 -7.46 -3.72 -4.69
CA TRP A 83 -6.22 -3.60 -3.94
C TRP A 83 -6.41 -4.05 -2.49
N LYS A 84 -5.50 -4.87 -1.96
CA LYS A 84 -5.54 -5.33 -0.55
C LYS A 84 -5.24 -4.22 0.46
N ILE A 85 -4.83 -3.04 -0.01
CA ILE A 85 -4.44 -1.90 0.82
C ILE A 85 -5.70 -1.10 1.13
N HIS A 86 -6.39 -1.54 2.17
CA HIS A 86 -7.53 -0.82 2.73
C HIS A 86 -6.98 0.16 3.77
N ASN A 87 -7.33 1.43 3.63
CA ASN A 87 -7.13 2.43 4.68
C ASN A 87 -7.65 1.85 6.00
N THR A 88 -6.81 1.79 7.03
CA THR A 88 -7.15 1.19 8.33
C THR A 88 -8.24 1.97 9.08
N LEU A 89 -8.72 3.11 8.54
CA LEU A 89 -9.85 3.81 9.14
C LEU A 89 -11.14 2.96 9.16
N PHE A 90 -11.33 2.06 8.20
CA PHE A 90 -12.56 1.24 8.07
C PHE A 90 -12.28 -0.23 7.75
N SER A 91 -11.22 -0.82 8.32
CA SER A 91 -11.15 -2.28 8.31
C SER A 91 -12.31 -2.81 9.17
N PRO A 92 -13.25 -3.61 8.64
CA PRO A 92 -14.23 -4.30 9.46
C PRO A 92 -13.45 -5.34 10.26
N SER A 93 -12.87 -4.92 11.39
CA SER A 93 -12.31 -5.84 12.36
C SER A 93 -13.48 -6.64 12.92
N SER A 94 -13.31 -7.93 13.14
CA SER A 94 -14.29 -8.78 13.83
C SER A 94 -14.71 -8.22 15.20
N LYS A 95 -13.92 -7.31 15.79
CA LYS A 95 -14.27 -6.56 17.00
C LYS A 95 -15.39 -5.53 16.76
N SER A 96 -15.46 -4.93 15.57
CA SER A 96 -16.48 -3.92 15.22
C SER A 96 -17.86 -4.51 14.97
N LEU A 97 -17.94 -5.79 14.61
CA LEU A 97 -19.22 -6.51 14.41
C LEU A 97 -19.88 -6.88 15.74
N LYS A 98 -19.08 -7.20 16.77
CA LYS A 98 -19.58 -7.59 18.11
C LYS A 98 -20.32 -6.47 18.85
N ASN A 99 -19.97 -5.21 18.61
CA ASN A 99 -20.60 -4.07 19.29
C ASN A 99 -21.97 -3.66 18.73
N LYS A 100 -22.37 -4.19 17.56
CA LYS A 100 -23.64 -3.79 16.92
C LYS A 100 -24.83 -4.68 17.32
N GLU A 101 -24.56 -5.83 17.91
CA GLU A 101 -25.60 -6.78 18.36
C GLU A 101 -26.04 -6.50 19.80
N THR A 102 -25.15 -6.00 20.67
CA THR A 102 -25.49 -5.68 22.07
C THR A 102 -26.33 -4.42 22.23
N SER A 103 -26.27 -3.46 21.31
CA SER A 103 -27.05 -2.21 21.39
C SER A 103 -28.48 -2.31 20.85
N LYS A 104 -28.90 -3.48 20.34
CA LYS A 104 -30.22 -3.66 19.70
C LYS A 104 -31.24 -4.38 20.58
N THR A 105 -30.86 -4.84 21.76
CA THR A 105 -31.72 -5.65 22.65
C THR A 105 -32.33 -4.84 23.82
N GLU A 106 -31.90 -3.60 24.07
CA GLU A 106 -32.39 -2.76 25.19
C GLU A 106 -33.45 -1.72 24.78
N GLN A 107 -33.93 -1.72 23.54
CA GLN A 107 -35.01 -0.83 23.09
C GLN A 107 -36.21 -1.62 22.55
N SER A 108 -36.90 -2.31 23.45
CA SER A 108 -38.31 -2.66 23.28
C SER A 108 -39.01 -2.36 24.61
N PRO A 109 -39.79 -1.27 24.70
CA PRO A 109 -40.65 -1.00 25.85
C PRO A 109 -41.95 -1.80 25.70
N GLU A 110 -42.33 -2.52 26.75
CA GLU A 110 -43.72 -2.81 27.10
C GLU A 110 -43.89 -2.58 28.61
#